data_AF-A0A252CEA4-F1
#
_entry.id   AF-A0A252CEA4-F1
#
_cell.length_a   1.000
_cell.length_b   1.000
_cell.length_c   1.000
_cell.angle_alpha   90.00
_cell.angle_beta   90.00
_cell.angle_gamma   90.00
#
_symmetry.space_group_name_H-M   'P 1'
#
loop_
_entity.id
_entity.type
_entity.pdbx_description
1 polymer ?
#
loop_
_entity_poly.entity_id
_entity_poly.type
_entity_poly.pdbx_seq_one_letter_code
_entity_poly.pdbx_strand_id
1 'polypeptide(L)'
;MQKFLKWIETRLMPPMTKIGMQRHMVAIRNGVISTLSLILIGSFIMVFANFPIPAVAEWLAPHTANLTIPFRITMGLMAIYASFAMGDSLAKSYDLDGVTGGVLSLAAFLTLTIPLNVDTVLTEAGEAAIGWVLPMQYLGGAGMFSAILTMIFAVEIYRFFIKRDITIKMPDGVPPAVGRSFGALLPGGFIIIFLWIVRVMLNFDINAFIMSIFNPIADLMGNNMFGALLPMIFIHLLWAAGVHGMNIIGSIVRPMWLMMLDANMAAMADGTPLTQLPYVAPEQFYQWFVTMGGAGVTLVLVFLLFICRAKYLRDMAKLTFVPGLFNINEPLIFGMSLMMNPVFTIPFVLNPIILTIVSYSAVRLGLVNGFVANVPWTLPAPIGAYMATGNDWRAIILVLVNLFIAGLIYYPFVKMYDKQMLEEEKKAAAETEGA
;
A
#
# COMPACT_ATOMS: atom_id res chain seq x y z
N MET A 1 11.78 28.20 -11.97
CA MET A 1 11.04 27.52 -10.87
C MET A 1 9.54 27.82 -10.88
N GLN A 2 9.11 29.08 -10.82
CA GLN A 2 7.66 29.43 -10.87
C GLN A 2 6.95 28.88 -12.12
N LYS A 3 7.57 28.91 -13.30
CA LYS A 3 7.03 28.28 -14.53
C LYS A 3 6.83 26.77 -14.39
N PHE A 4 7.72 26.07 -13.67
CA PHE A 4 7.64 24.63 -13.44
C PHE A 4 6.55 24.29 -12.42
N LEU A 5 6.48 25.02 -11.30
CA LEU A 5 5.40 24.87 -10.32
C LEU A 5 4.02 25.15 -10.96
N LYS A 6 3.92 26.22 -11.75
CA LYS A 6 2.70 26.53 -12.51
C LYS A 6 2.36 25.43 -13.53
N TRP A 7 3.36 24.81 -14.15
CA TRP A 7 3.13 23.67 -15.05
C TRP A 7 2.62 22.45 -14.28
N ILE A 8 3.19 22.12 -13.11
CA ILE A 8 2.67 21.05 -12.25
C ILE A 8 1.22 21.34 -11.88
N GLU A 9 0.93 22.55 -11.43
CA GLU A 9 -0.40 22.97 -11.00
C GLU A 9 -1.44 22.91 -12.12
N THR A 10 -1.10 23.40 -13.31
CA THR A 10 -2.06 23.54 -14.40
C THR A 10 -2.13 22.34 -15.34
N ARG A 11 -1.07 21.53 -15.42
CA ARG A 11 -0.97 20.41 -16.38
C ARG A 11 -0.90 19.04 -15.72
N LEU A 12 -0.18 18.89 -14.61
CA LEU A 12 0.00 17.59 -13.96
C LEU A 12 -1.09 17.30 -12.92
N MET A 13 -1.46 18.28 -12.09
CA MET A 13 -2.42 18.07 -11.00
C MET A 13 -3.84 17.71 -11.46
N PRO A 14 -4.45 18.39 -12.45
CA PRO A 14 -5.83 18.09 -12.83
C PRO A 14 -6.05 16.64 -13.30
N PRO A 15 -5.23 16.05 -14.20
CA PRO A 15 -5.42 14.67 -14.61
C PRO A 15 -5.17 13.69 -13.46
N MET A 16 -4.15 13.91 -12.62
CA MET A 16 -3.84 13.02 -11.50
C MET A 16 -4.93 13.01 -10.44
N THR A 17 -5.46 14.18 -10.12
CA THR A 17 -6.60 14.31 -9.18
C THR A 17 -7.85 13.65 -9.76
N LYS A 18 -8.12 13.85 -11.07
CA LYS A 18 -9.25 13.20 -11.74
C LYS A 18 -9.15 11.68 -11.71
N ILE A 19 -7.95 11.12 -11.87
CA ILE A 19 -7.71 9.67 -11.77
C ILE A 19 -7.91 9.20 -10.33
N GLY A 20 -7.27 9.84 -9.35
CA GLY A 20 -7.35 9.43 -7.94
C GLY A 20 -8.74 9.59 -7.31
N MET A 21 -9.55 10.52 -7.82
CA MET A 21 -10.93 10.74 -7.40
C MET A 21 -11.95 9.94 -8.23
N GLN A 22 -11.49 9.16 -9.21
CA GLN A 22 -12.36 8.28 -9.98
C GLN A 22 -12.94 7.20 -9.05
N ARG A 23 -14.26 7.04 -9.05
CA ARG A 23 -15.00 6.20 -8.09
C ARG A 23 -14.47 4.78 -7.90
N HIS A 24 -13.98 4.12 -8.96
CA HIS A 24 -13.42 2.77 -8.91
C HIS A 24 -12.05 2.79 -8.23
N MET A 25 -11.21 3.79 -8.52
CA MET A 25 -9.93 3.97 -7.82
C MET A 25 -10.15 4.24 -6.34
N VAL A 26 -11.14 5.06 -6.00
CA VAL A 26 -11.55 5.32 -4.61
C VAL A 26 -12.06 4.03 -3.94
N ALA A 27 -12.86 3.22 -4.63
CA ALA A 27 -13.35 1.95 -4.11
C ALA A 27 -12.22 0.94 -3.86
N ILE A 28 -11.25 0.82 -4.79
CA ILE A 28 -10.05 0.01 -4.62
C ILE A 28 -9.27 0.48 -3.38
N ARG A 29 -9.01 1.79 -3.29
CA ARG A 29 -8.30 2.39 -2.15
C ARG A 29 -8.97 2.07 -0.83
N ASN A 30 -10.26 2.36 -0.72
CA ASN A 30 -11.01 2.18 0.53
C ASN A 30 -11.13 0.70 0.90
N GLY A 31 -11.35 -0.18 -0.09
CA GLY A 31 -11.42 -1.62 0.12
C GLY A 31 -10.09 -2.19 0.63
N VAL A 32 -8.97 -1.83 0.01
CA VAL A 32 -7.62 -2.24 0.47
C VAL A 32 -7.30 -1.67 1.85
N ILE A 33 -7.65 -0.40 2.13
CA ILE A 33 -7.41 0.20 3.44
C ILE A 33 -8.20 -0.53 4.54
N SER A 34 -9.41 -1.00 4.23
CA SER A 34 -10.23 -1.72 5.21
C SER A 34 -9.64 -3.06 5.67
N THR A 35 -8.72 -3.66 4.90
CA THR A 35 -8.06 -4.93 5.25
C THR A 35 -6.75 -4.74 6.01
N LEU A 36 -6.31 -3.49 6.24
CA LEU A 36 -5.01 -3.20 6.87
C LEU A 36 -4.87 -3.83 8.26
N SER A 37 -5.94 -3.89 9.06
CA SER A 37 -5.88 -4.52 10.39
C SER A 37 -5.49 -6.00 10.31
N LEU A 38 -6.06 -6.74 9.37
CA LEU A 38 -5.73 -8.15 9.13
C LEU A 38 -4.31 -8.30 8.58
N ILE A 39 -3.91 -7.44 7.64
CA ILE A 39 -2.56 -7.41 7.06
C ILE A 39 -1.52 -7.23 8.17
N LEU A 40 -1.74 -6.28 9.08
CA LEU A 40 -0.84 -6.00 10.20
C LEU A 40 -0.75 -7.19 11.17
N ILE A 41 -1.88 -7.82 11.51
CA ILE A 41 -1.91 -9.00 12.38
C ILE A 41 -1.14 -10.17 11.76
N GLY A 42 -1.40 -10.49 10.48
CA GLY A 42 -0.74 -11.58 9.77
C GLY A 42 0.76 -11.37 9.61
N SER A 43 1.14 -10.14 9.27
CA SER A 43 2.54 -9.76 9.13
C SER A 43 3.32 -9.76 10.44
N PHE A 44 2.67 -9.41 11.56
CA PHE A 44 3.33 -9.40 12.86
C PHE A 44 3.80 -10.81 13.29
N ILE A 45 3.04 -11.85 12.95
CA ILE A 45 3.44 -13.24 13.21
C ILE A 45 4.73 -13.63 12.49
N MET A 46 4.98 -13.08 11.29
CA MET A 46 6.22 -13.36 10.55
C MET A 46 7.45 -12.76 11.24
N VAL A 47 7.28 -11.67 12.00
CA VAL A 47 8.34 -11.10 12.84
C VAL A 47 8.76 -12.09 13.94
N PHE A 48 7.82 -12.83 14.53
CA PHE A 48 8.13 -13.87 15.52
C PHE A 48 8.66 -15.14 14.90
N ALA A 49 8.12 -15.55 13.74
CA ALA A 49 8.59 -16.72 13.02
C ALA A 49 10.08 -16.60 12.63
N ASN A 50 10.56 -15.38 12.41
CA ASN A 50 11.98 -15.05 12.20
C ASN A 50 12.64 -14.44 13.43
N PHE A 51 12.55 -15.12 14.58
CA PHE A 51 13.17 -14.58 15.79
C PHE A 51 14.70 -14.50 15.63
N PRO A 52 15.35 -13.37 15.96
CA PRO A 52 16.76 -13.13 15.63
C PRO A 52 17.74 -13.91 16.51
N ILE A 53 17.30 -14.49 17.63
CA ILE A 53 18.15 -15.27 18.55
C ILE A 53 18.20 -16.72 18.06
N PRO A 54 19.38 -17.28 17.70
CA PRO A 54 19.50 -18.62 17.13
C PRO A 54 18.84 -19.72 17.98
N ALA A 55 19.05 -19.69 19.30
CA ALA A 55 18.45 -20.66 20.21
C ALA A 55 16.90 -20.65 20.19
N VAL A 56 16.30 -19.47 20.01
CA VAL A 56 14.84 -19.33 19.90
C VAL A 56 14.37 -19.74 18.51
N ALA A 57 15.11 -19.40 17.46
CA ALA A 57 14.79 -19.80 16.08
C ALA A 57 14.81 -21.33 15.92
N GLU A 58 15.81 -22.01 16.47
CA GLU A 58 15.90 -23.48 16.49
C GLU A 58 14.73 -24.10 17.27
N TRP A 59 14.35 -23.49 18.39
CA TRP A 59 13.19 -23.92 19.17
C TRP A 59 11.86 -23.71 18.45
N LEU A 60 11.74 -22.65 17.64
CA LEU A 60 10.53 -22.34 16.86
C LEU A 60 10.39 -23.16 15.58
N ALA A 61 11.50 -23.60 14.98
CA ALA A 61 11.53 -24.33 13.71
C ALA A 61 10.50 -25.48 13.58
N PRO A 62 10.33 -26.40 14.57
CA PRO A 62 9.32 -27.46 14.48
C PRO A 62 7.88 -26.95 14.60
N HIS A 63 7.68 -25.73 15.09
CA HIS A 63 6.36 -25.12 15.31
C HIS A 63 5.97 -24.10 14.23
N THR A 64 6.86 -23.77 13.30
CA THR A 64 6.65 -22.72 12.27
C THR A 64 5.39 -22.94 11.43
N ALA A 65 5.06 -24.19 11.09
CA ALA A 65 3.84 -24.51 10.34
C ALA A 65 2.56 -24.09 11.07
N ASN A 66 2.52 -24.27 12.39
CA ASN A 66 1.40 -23.85 13.23
C ASN A 66 1.45 -22.36 13.54
N LEU A 67 2.66 -21.83 13.80
CA LEU A 67 2.87 -20.42 14.10
C LEU A 67 2.42 -19.53 12.95
N THR A 68 2.59 -19.96 11.69
CA THR A 68 2.23 -19.19 10.50
C THR A 68 0.74 -19.29 10.11
N ILE A 69 -0.09 -20.03 10.84
CA ILE A 69 -1.54 -20.12 10.55
C ILE A 69 -2.21 -18.74 10.52
N PRO A 70 -1.99 -17.83 11.49
CA PRO A 70 -2.59 -16.49 11.44
C PRO A 70 -2.18 -15.73 10.18
N PHE A 71 -0.94 -15.88 9.70
CA PHE A 71 -0.50 -15.31 8.42
C PHE A 71 -1.31 -15.88 7.24
N ARG A 72 -1.48 -17.20 7.19
CA ARG A 72 -2.23 -17.88 6.13
C ARG A 72 -3.70 -17.43 6.07
N ILE A 73 -4.36 -17.24 7.21
CA ILE A 73 -5.79 -16.84 7.26
C ILE A 73 -6.03 -15.33 7.09
N THR A 74 -4.99 -14.51 7.18
CA THR A 74 -5.07 -13.05 7.01
C THR A 74 -4.48 -12.63 5.68
N MET A 75 -3.15 -12.55 5.57
CA MET A 75 -2.43 -12.21 4.34
C MET A 75 -2.70 -13.23 3.23
N GLY A 76 -2.64 -14.52 3.56
CA GLY A 76 -2.90 -15.60 2.59
C GLY A 76 -4.36 -15.66 2.08
N LEU A 77 -5.28 -14.92 2.71
CA LEU A 77 -6.67 -14.73 2.26
C LEU A 77 -7.01 -13.26 1.95
N MET A 78 -6.01 -12.39 1.79
CA MET A 78 -6.20 -10.95 1.64
C MET A 78 -7.10 -10.57 0.46
N ALA A 79 -7.01 -11.25 -0.68
CA ALA A 79 -7.85 -10.96 -1.84
C ALA A 79 -9.33 -11.29 -1.59
N ILE A 80 -9.63 -12.27 -0.73
CA ILE A 80 -11.00 -12.56 -0.28
C ILE A 80 -11.57 -11.34 0.43
N TYR A 81 -10.90 -10.88 1.49
CA TYR A 81 -11.37 -9.74 2.28
C TYR A 81 -11.44 -8.45 1.43
N ALA A 82 -10.43 -8.23 0.59
CA ALA A 82 -10.37 -7.05 -0.26
C ALA A 82 -11.46 -7.06 -1.34
N SER A 83 -11.78 -8.21 -1.95
CA SER A 83 -12.83 -8.33 -2.97
C SER A 83 -14.19 -7.88 -2.44
N PHE A 84 -14.54 -8.32 -1.22
CA PHE A 84 -15.77 -7.91 -0.55
C PHE A 84 -15.75 -6.40 -0.26
N ALA A 85 -14.69 -5.90 0.38
CA ALA A 85 -14.64 -4.52 0.82
C ALA A 85 -14.60 -3.51 -0.35
N MET A 86 -13.89 -3.85 -1.43
CA MET A 86 -13.89 -3.04 -2.66
C MET A 86 -15.28 -3.03 -3.31
N GLY A 87 -15.95 -4.19 -3.36
CA GLY A 87 -17.31 -4.31 -3.88
C GLY A 87 -18.34 -3.50 -3.09
N ASP A 88 -18.27 -3.56 -1.76
CA ASP A 88 -19.10 -2.75 -0.85
C ASP A 88 -18.86 -1.25 -1.08
N SER A 89 -17.60 -0.83 -1.14
CA SER A 89 -17.27 0.58 -1.38
C SER A 89 -17.72 1.06 -2.76
N LEU A 90 -17.61 0.23 -3.81
CA LEU A 90 -18.04 0.62 -5.16
C LEU A 90 -19.56 0.70 -5.26
N ALA A 91 -20.28 -0.26 -4.69
CA ALA A 91 -21.75 -0.26 -4.70
C ALA A 91 -22.32 0.95 -3.95
N LYS A 92 -21.76 1.30 -2.79
CA LYS A 92 -22.12 2.53 -2.06
C LYS A 92 -21.87 3.80 -2.87
N SER A 93 -20.82 3.84 -3.69
CA SER A 93 -20.56 4.99 -4.58
C SER A 93 -21.60 5.17 -5.70
N TYR A 94 -22.46 4.17 -5.90
CA TYR A 94 -23.59 4.18 -6.82
C TYR A 94 -24.95 4.29 -6.12
N ASP A 95 -24.98 4.56 -4.81
CA ASP A 95 -26.18 4.55 -3.97
C ASP A 95 -26.92 3.20 -3.99
N LEU A 96 -26.17 2.11 -4.13
CA LEU A 96 -26.65 0.73 -4.06
C LEU A 96 -26.36 0.11 -2.70
N ASP A 97 -26.98 -1.04 -2.41
CA ASP A 97 -26.70 -1.80 -1.20
C ASP A 97 -25.26 -2.32 -1.19
N GLY A 98 -24.46 -1.81 -0.25
CA GLY A 98 -23.04 -2.14 -0.15
C GLY A 98 -22.79 -3.62 0.17
N VAL A 99 -23.57 -4.19 1.10
CA VAL A 99 -23.42 -5.61 1.49
C VAL A 99 -23.66 -6.51 0.28
N THR A 100 -24.71 -6.24 -0.51
CA THR A 100 -24.98 -6.96 -1.76
C THR A 100 -23.82 -6.82 -2.75
N GLY A 101 -23.32 -5.60 -2.96
CA GLY A 101 -22.17 -5.36 -3.83
C GLY A 101 -20.92 -6.13 -3.41
N GLY A 102 -20.64 -6.17 -2.10
CA GLY A 102 -19.52 -6.93 -1.52
C GLY A 102 -19.68 -8.44 -1.68
N VAL A 103 -20.86 -8.99 -1.34
CA VAL A 103 -21.14 -10.43 -1.49
C VAL A 103 -21.04 -10.87 -2.95
N LEU A 104 -21.61 -10.11 -3.89
CA LEU A 104 -21.54 -10.44 -5.32
C LEU A 104 -20.10 -10.36 -5.85
N SER A 105 -19.32 -9.39 -5.38
CA SER A 105 -17.90 -9.26 -5.74
C SER A 105 -17.06 -10.42 -5.22
N LEU A 106 -17.30 -10.84 -3.97
CA LEU A 106 -16.65 -12.00 -3.38
C LEU A 106 -17.03 -13.29 -4.12
N ALA A 107 -18.31 -13.50 -4.44
CA ALA A 107 -18.77 -14.65 -5.20
C ALA A 107 -18.15 -14.68 -6.60
N ALA A 108 -18.07 -13.53 -7.27
CA ALA A 108 -17.42 -13.38 -8.57
C ALA A 108 -15.94 -13.76 -8.51
N PHE A 109 -15.22 -13.27 -7.49
CA PHE A 109 -13.82 -13.60 -7.26
C PHE A 109 -13.61 -15.10 -7.02
N LEU A 110 -14.37 -15.70 -6.10
CA LEU A 110 -14.23 -17.11 -5.76
C LEU A 110 -14.59 -18.04 -6.94
N THR A 111 -15.48 -17.61 -7.85
CA THR A 111 -15.80 -18.38 -9.07
C THR A 111 -14.58 -18.53 -10.00
N LEU A 112 -13.56 -17.67 -9.87
CA LEU A 112 -12.31 -17.81 -10.64
C LEU A 112 -11.39 -18.91 -10.11
N THR A 113 -11.57 -19.34 -8.87
CA THR A 113 -10.78 -20.40 -8.24
C THR A 113 -11.53 -21.72 -8.34
N ILE A 114 -10.91 -22.72 -8.97
CA ILE A 114 -11.50 -24.06 -9.13
C ILE A 114 -11.15 -24.90 -7.89
N PRO A 115 -12.13 -25.36 -7.10
CA PRO A 115 -11.88 -26.34 -6.04
C PRO A 115 -11.37 -27.65 -6.65
N LEU A 116 -10.45 -28.33 -5.97
CA LEU A 116 -9.89 -29.59 -6.41
C LEU A 116 -10.28 -30.69 -5.42
N ASN A 117 -10.71 -31.85 -5.92
CA ASN A 117 -10.80 -33.05 -5.07
C ASN A 117 -9.41 -33.68 -4.99
N VAL A 118 -8.88 -33.83 -3.78
CA VAL A 118 -7.52 -34.35 -3.52
C VAL A 118 -7.50 -35.78 -3.00
N ASP A 119 -8.66 -36.45 -2.92
CA ASP A 119 -8.77 -37.78 -2.32
C ASP A 119 -7.94 -38.82 -3.07
N THR A 120 -7.84 -38.73 -4.40
CA THR A 120 -7.04 -39.66 -5.21
C THR A 120 -5.55 -39.56 -4.90
N VAL A 121 -5.03 -38.34 -4.73
CA VAL A 121 -3.61 -38.11 -4.44
C VAL A 121 -3.26 -38.54 -3.01
N LEU A 122 -4.16 -38.29 -2.06
CA LEU A 122 -3.92 -38.54 -0.65
C LEU A 122 -4.10 -40.00 -0.26
N THR A 123 -5.08 -40.69 -0.85
CA THR A 123 -5.25 -42.13 -0.65
C THR A 123 -4.08 -42.92 -1.21
N GLU A 124 -3.47 -42.49 -2.32
CA GLU A 124 -2.20 -43.04 -2.83
C GLU A 124 -1.01 -42.78 -1.89
N ALA A 125 -1.02 -41.68 -1.14
CA ALA A 125 -0.02 -41.35 -0.12
C ALA A 125 -0.28 -42.03 1.24
N GLY A 126 -1.35 -42.82 1.38
CA GLY A 126 -1.75 -43.47 2.64
C GLY A 126 -2.39 -42.50 3.65
N GLU A 127 -2.78 -41.31 3.22
CA GLU A 127 -3.45 -40.29 4.02
C GLU A 127 -4.99 -40.40 3.91
N ALA A 128 -5.69 -39.86 4.90
CA ALA A 128 -7.15 -39.88 4.93
C ALA A 128 -7.75 -38.95 3.85
N ALA A 129 -8.86 -39.39 3.25
CA ALA A 129 -9.64 -38.56 2.33
C ALA A 129 -10.13 -37.27 3.01
N ILE A 130 -9.98 -36.14 2.32
CA ILE A 130 -10.32 -34.79 2.82
C ILE A 130 -11.35 -34.08 1.93
N GLY A 131 -11.59 -34.58 0.72
CA GLY A 131 -12.59 -34.10 -0.23
C GLY A 131 -12.12 -32.92 -1.08
N TRP A 132 -13.03 -31.97 -1.29
CA TRP A 132 -12.81 -30.77 -2.10
C TRP A 132 -12.07 -29.70 -1.30
N VAL A 133 -10.94 -29.25 -1.81
CA VAL A 133 -10.13 -28.18 -1.22
C VAL A 133 -10.07 -26.99 -2.16
N LEU A 134 -10.05 -25.78 -1.59
CA LEU A 134 -9.86 -24.55 -2.36
C LEU A 134 -8.37 -24.20 -2.37
N PRO A 135 -7.70 -24.17 -3.54
CA PRO A 135 -6.30 -23.78 -3.62
C PRO A 135 -6.07 -22.34 -3.13
N MET A 136 -5.10 -22.16 -2.23
CA MET A 136 -4.80 -20.84 -1.66
C MET A 136 -3.97 -19.91 -2.56
N GLN A 137 -3.45 -20.43 -3.67
CA GLN A 137 -2.51 -19.72 -4.56
C GLN A 137 -2.97 -18.31 -4.95
N TYR A 138 -4.26 -18.14 -5.24
CA TYR A 138 -4.82 -16.84 -5.63
C TYR A 138 -5.67 -16.18 -4.55
N LEU A 139 -5.73 -16.71 -3.32
CA LEU A 139 -6.58 -16.12 -2.27
C LEU A 139 -5.87 -14.98 -1.52
N GLY A 140 -4.53 -14.93 -1.60
CA GLY A 140 -3.68 -13.89 -1.02
C GLY A 140 -3.36 -12.75 -1.99
N GLY A 141 -2.13 -12.22 -1.92
CA GLY A 141 -1.66 -11.10 -2.72
C GLY A 141 -1.69 -11.36 -4.24
N ALA A 142 -1.42 -12.58 -4.67
CA ALA A 142 -1.46 -12.97 -6.09
C ALA A 142 -2.83 -12.79 -6.74
N GLY A 143 -3.93 -12.86 -5.98
CA GLY A 143 -5.29 -12.67 -6.49
C GLY A 143 -5.80 -11.24 -6.47
N MET A 144 -5.02 -10.26 -5.98
CA MET A 144 -5.50 -8.89 -5.78
C MET A 144 -6.02 -8.23 -7.06
N PHE A 145 -5.35 -8.45 -8.19
CA PHE A 145 -5.81 -7.91 -9.47
C PHE A 145 -7.11 -8.57 -9.95
N SER A 146 -7.23 -9.87 -9.76
CA SER A 146 -8.46 -10.59 -10.07
C SER A 146 -9.62 -10.15 -9.18
N ALA A 147 -9.37 -9.89 -7.90
CA ALA A 147 -10.35 -9.29 -6.99
C ALA A 147 -10.79 -7.89 -7.46
N ILE A 148 -9.86 -7.06 -7.95
CA ILE A 148 -10.19 -5.74 -8.52
C ILE A 148 -11.07 -5.89 -9.77
N LEU A 149 -10.73 -6.76 -10.72
CA LEU A 149 -11.53 -6.87 -11.96
C LEU A 149 -12.90 -7.49 -11.71
N THR A 150 -12.96 -8.53 -10.87
CA THR A 150 -14.22 -9.19 -10.53
C THR A 150 -15.15 -8.28 -9.72
N MET A 151 -14.63 -7.44 -8.83
CA MET A 151 -15.47 -6.47 -8.12
C MET A 151 -16.00 -5.35 -9.04
N ILE A 152 -15.21 -4.89 -10.02
CA ILE A 152 -15.70 -3.95 -11.05
C ILE A 152 -16.85 -4.62 -11.82
N PHE A 153 -16.59 -5.82 -12.34
CA PHE A 153 -17.56 -6.56 -13.14
C PHE A 153 -18.86 -6.81 -12.35
N ALA A 154 -18.74 -7.38 -11.15
CA ALA A 154 -19.90 -7.74 -10.33
C ALA A 154 -20.75 -6.52 -9.97
N VAL A 155 -20.15 -5.42 -9.54
CA VAL A 155 -20.90 -4.22 -9.14
C VAL A 155 -21.49 -3.48 -10.33
N GLU A 156 -20.80 -3.41 -11.48
CA GLU A 156 -21.37 -2.80 -12.68
C GLU A 156 -22.55 -3.59 -13.24
N ILE A 157 -22.48 -4.93 -13.21
CA ILE A 157 -23.60 -5.79 -13.57
C ILE A 157 -24.75 -5.61 -12.57
N TYR A 158 -24.45 -5.65 -11.27
CA TYR A 158 -25.45 -5.42 -10.23
C TYR A 158 -26.18 -4.07 -10.46
N ARG A 159 -25.41 -2.99 -10.65
CA ARG A 159 -25.93 -1.67 -10.98
C ARG A 159 -26.79 -1.67 -12.24
N PHE A 160 -26.37 -2.35 -13.30
CA PHE A 160 -27.11 -2.42 -14.55
C PHE A 160 -28.51 -3.02 -14.33
N PHE A 161 -28.59 -4.16 -13.64
CA PHE A 161 -29.88 -4.82 -13.34
C PHE A 161 -30.79 -3.94 -12.49
N ILE A 162 -30.26 -3.31 -11.43
CA ILE A 162 -31.04 -2.40 -10.58
C ILE A 162 -31.54 -1.19 -11.38
N LYS A 163 -30.67 -0.52 -12.15
CA LYS A 163 -31.05 0.67 -12.93
C LYS A 163 -32.06 0.39 -14.04
N ARG A 164 -32.10 -0.84 -14.55
CA ARG A 164 -33.04 -1.27 -15.58
C ARG A 164 -34.31 -1.91 -15.01
N ASP A 165 -34.45 -1.95 -13.68
CA ASP A 165 -35.57 -2.58 -12.98
C ASP A 165 -35.73 -4.07 -13.37
N ILE A 166 -34.61 -4.74 -13.69
CA ILE A 166 -34.54 -6.17 -14.00
C ILE A 166 -34.30 -6.91 -12.69
N THR A 167 -35.29 -6.86 -11.81
CA THR A 167 -35.21 -7.47 -10.47
C THR A 167 -36.50 -8.19 -10.13
N ILE A 168 -36.42 -9.11 -9.18
CA ILE A 168 -37.62 -9.76 -8.65
C ILE A 168 -38.24 -8.81 -7.61
N LYS A 169 -39.43 -8.29 -7.92
CA LYS A 169 -40.15 -7.37 -7.04
C LYS A 169 -40.90 -8.13 -5.96
N MET A 170 -40.77 -7.68 -4.72
CA MET A 170 -41.51 -8.23 -3.59
C MET A 170 -42.83 -7.44 -3.38
N PRO A 171 -43.91 -8.10 -2.93
CA PRO A 171 -45.14 -7.42 -2.52
C PRO A 171 -44.93 -6.48 -1.33
N ASP A 172 -45.86 -5.54 -1.17
CA ASP A 172 -45.94 -4.68 0.01
C ASP A 172 -46.15 -5.54 1.27
N GLY A 173 -45.30 -5.35 2.29
CA GLY A 173 -45.31 -6.14 3.52
C GLY A 173 -44.13 -7.11 3.68
N VAL A 174 -43.31 -7.31 2.65
CA VAL A 174 -42.08 -8.11 2.76
C VAL A 174 -40.97 -7.31 3.45
N PRO A 175 -40.26 -7.87 4.44
CA PRO A 175 -39.16 -7.17 5.11
C PRO A 175 -38.09 -6.70 4.12
N PRO A 176 -37.52 -5.48 4.30
CA PRO A 176 -36.52 -4.93 3.37
C PRO A 176 -35.31 -5.84 3.13
N ALA A 177 -34.91 -6.64 4.13
CA ALA A 177 -33.82 -7.59 3.99
C ALA A 177 -34.11 -8.68 2.93
N VAL A 178 -35.32 -9.20 2.91
CA VAL A 178 -35.75 -10.22 1.94
C VAL A 178 -35.84 -9.60 0.54
N GLY A 179 -36.41 -8.39 0.44
CA GLY A 179 -36.44 -7.64 -0.83
C GLY A 179 -35.06 -7.42 -1.43
N ARG A 180 -34.05 -7.09 -0.61
CA ARG A 180 -32.65 -6.97 -1.08
C ARG A 180 -32.10 -8.28 -1.62
N SER A 181 -32.28 -9.39 -0.92
CA SER A 181 -31.79 -10.71 -1.36
C SER A 181 -32.38 -11.15 -2.70
N PHE A 182 -33.70 -11.00 -2.89
CA PHE A 182 -34.36 -11.34 -4.16
C PHE A 182 -34.03 -10.34 -5.28
N GLY A 183 -33.87 -9.05 -4.95
CA GLY A 183 -33.40 -8.05 -5.91
C GLY A 183 -32.00 -8.34 -6.45
N ALA A 184 -31.15 -9.02 -5.66
CA ALA A 184 -29.81 -9.44 -6.04
C ALA A 184 -29.77 -10.77 -6.83
N LEU A 185 -30.86 -11.53 -6.90
CA LEU A 185 -30.85 -12.89 -7.43
C LEU A 185 -30.51 -12.95 -8.92
N LEU A 186 -31.19 -12.14 -9.74
CA LEU A 186 -30.93 -12.08 -11.19
C LEU A 186 -29.52 -11.57 -11.53
N PRO A 187 -29.03 -10.45 -10.95
CA PRO A 187 -27.65 -10.03 -11.22
C PRO A 187 -26.64 -11.05 -10.72
N GLY A 188 -26.84 -11.64 -9.53
CA GLY A 188 -25.95 -12.67 -8.99
C GLY A 188 -25.90 -13.93 -9.86
N GLY A 189 -27.06 -14.39 -10.32
CA GLY A 189 -27.16 -15.52 -11.25
C GLY A 189 -26.41 -15.26 -12.55
N PHE A 190 -26.58 -14.08 -13.15
CA PHE A 190 -25.84 -13.70 -14.36
C PHE A 190 -24.33 -13.70 -14.12
N ILE A 191 -23.86 -13.08 -13.03
CA ILE A 191 -22.43 -12.97 -12.70
C ILE A 191 -21.80 -14.37 -12.57
N ILE A 192 -22.41 -15.25 -11.77
CA ILE A 192 -21.89 -16.60 -11.52
C ILE A 192 -21.92 -17.43 -12.79
N ILE A 193 -23.03 -17.45 -13.53
CA ILE A 193 -23.16 -18.26 -14.76
C ILE A 193 -22.17 -17.77 -15.82
N PHE A 194 -22.04 -16.45 -16.00
CA PHE A 194 -21.08 -15.88 -16.95
C PHE A 194 -19.65 -16.27 -16.60
N LEU A 195 -19.22 -16.07 -15.35
CA LEU A 195 -17.86 -16.39 -14.92
C LEU A 195 -17.60 -17.90 -14.93
N TRP A 196 -18.59 -18.72 -14.60
CA TRP A 196 -18.50 -20.17 -14.72
C TRP A 196 -18.30 -20.61 -16.17
N ILE A 197 -19.04 -20.04 -17.13
CA ILE A 197 -18.84 -20.33 -18.56
C ILE A 197 -17.41 -19.96 -18.98
N VAL A 198 -16.95 -18.75 -18.64
CA VAL A 198 -15.61 -18.29 -19.03
C VAL A 198 -14.52 -19.15 -18.36
N ARG A 199 -14.58 -19.34 -17.05
CA ARG A 199 -13.52 -20.00 -16.28
C ARG A 199 -13.48 -21.51 -16.49
N VAL A 200 -14.66 -22.16 -16.53
CA VAL A 200 -14.79 -23.62 -16.51
C VAL A 200 -15.11 -24.18 -17.89
N MET A 201 -16.18 -23.70 -18.54
CA MET A 201 -16.59 -24.28 -19.84
C MET A 201 -15.62 -23.93 -20.97
N LEU A 202 -15.10 -22.70 -20.99
CA LEU A 202 -14.09 -22.26 -21.95
C LEU A 202 -12.65 -22.54 -21.48
N ASN A 203 -12.49 -23.06 -20.25
CA ASN A 203 -11.21 -23.30 -19.59
C ASN A 203 -10.25 -22.09 -19.64
N PHE A 204 -10.78 -20.87 -19.53
CA PHE A 204 -9.98 -19.65 -19.59
C PHE A 204 -9.53 -19.24 -18.19
N ASP A 205 -8.23 -19.37 -17.91
CA ASP A 205 -7.66 -18.94 -16.63
C ASP A 205 -7.54 -17.40 -16.59
N ILE A 206 -8.58 -16.77 -16.04
CA ILE A 206 -8.64 -15.32 -15.86
C ILE A 206 -7.50 -14.82 -14.98
N ASN A 207 -7.11 -15.55 -13.92
CA ASN A 207 -6.00 -15.13 -13.05
C ASN A 207 -4.69 -15.10 -13.85
N ALA A 208 -4.40 -16.17 -14.59
CA ALA A 208 -3.20 -16.25 -15.42
C ALA A 208 -3.20 -15.21 -16.56
N PHE A 209 -4.35 -14.99 -17.20
CA PHE A 209 -4.49 -13.97 -18.25
C PHE A 209 -4.25 -12.56 -17.71
N ILE A 210 -4.86 -12.22 -16.57
CA ILE A 210 -4.63 -10.95 -15.88
C ILE A 210 -3.14 -10.80 -15.57
N MET A 211 -2.53 -11.79 -14.93
CA MET A 211 -1.09 -11.78 -14.68
C MET A 211 -0.29 -11.60 -15.96
N SER A 212 -0.67 -12.22 -17.09
CA SER A 212 0.06 -12.04 -18.36
C SER A 212 0.01 -10.61 -18.91
N ILE A 213 -1.08 -9.87 -18.67
CA ILE A 213 -1.20 -8.46 -19.06
C ILE A 213 -0.38 -7.57 -18.10
N PHE A 214 -0.44 -7.88 -16.81
CA PHE A 214 0.23 -7.08 -15.79
C PHE A 214 1.71 -7.42 -15.65
N ASN A 215 2.17 -8.62 -16.01
CA ASN A 215 3.57 -9.05 -15.86
C ASN A 215 4.52 -8.13 -16.64
N PRO A 216 4.29 -7.75 -17.90
CA PRO A 216 5.13 -6.76 -18.58
C PRO A 216 5.20 -5.42 -17.84
N ILE A 217 4.06 -4.97 -17.28
CA ILE A 217 3.97 -3.74 -16.49
C ILE A 217 4.67 -3.92 -15.14
N ALA A 218 4.52 -5.06 -14.48
CA ALA A 218 5.15 -5.42 -13.22
C ALA A 218 6.64 -5.74 -13.37
N ASP A 219 7.12 -6.16 -14.54
CA ASP A 219 8.54 -6.32 -14.83
C ASP A 219 9.17 -4.97 -15.12
N LEU A 220 8.46 -4.09 -15.84
CA LEU A 220 8.84 -2.68 -16.06
C LEU A 220 8.76 -1.84 -14.78
N MET A 221 7.81 -2.11 -13.88
CA MET A 221 7.48 -1.28 -12.72
C MET A 221 7.74 -1.92 -11.35
N GLY A 222 7.91 -3.23 -11.26
CA GLY A 222 7.77 -3.98 -10.00
C GLY A 222 9.00 -4.77 -9.55
N ASN A 223 10.10 -4.82 -10.31
CA ASN A 223 11.35 -5.38 -9.78
C ASN A 223 12.63 -4.83 -10.44
N ASN A 224 12.59 -3.54 -10.81
CA ASN A 224 13.77 -2.83 -11.31
C ASN A 224 13.81 -1.40 -10.74
N MET A 225 14.96 -0.74 -10.90
CA MET A 225 15.20 0.61 -10.37
C MET A 225 14.20 1.65 -10.90
N PHE A 226 13.85 1.60 -12.19
CA PHE A 226 12.89 2.54 -12.77
C PHE A 226 11.51 2.39 -12.12
N GLY A 227 11.06 1.16 -11.97
CA GLY A 227 9.84 0.82 -11.26
C GLY A 227 9.82 1.29 -9.81
N ALA A 228 10.96 1.20 -9.13
CA ALA A 228 11.08 1.71 -7.77
C ALA A 228 11.03 3.26 -7.69
N LEU A 229 11.61 3.95 -8.66
CA LEU A 229 11.66 5.41 -8.68
C LEU A 229 10.33 6.05 -9.07
N LEU A 230 9.59 5.43 -9.97
CA LEU A 230 8.42 6.05 -10.61
C LEU A 230 7.32 6.46 -9.60
N PRO A 231 6.89 5.61 -8.64
CA PRO A 231 5.94 6.02 -7.62
C PRO A 231 6.45 7.19 -6.77
N MET A 232 7.74 7.16 -6.39
CA MET A 232 8.34 8.20 -5.55
C MET A 232 8.39 9.56 -6.26
N ILE A 233 8.68 9.58 -7.57
CA ILE A 233 8.64 10.81 -8.37
C ILE A 233 7.22 11.41 -8.33
N PHE A 234 6.20 10.63 -8.67
CA PHE A 234 4.83 11.16 -8.73
C PHE A 234 4.26 11.53 -7.36
N ILE A 235 4.54 10.72 -6.32
CA ILE A 235 4.07 11.00 -4.95
C ILE A 235 4.60 12.35 -4.49
N HIS A 236 5.90 12.61 -4.65
CA HIS A 236 6.51 13.83 -4.13
C HIS A 236 6.24 15.05 -5.00
N LEU A 237 6.05 14.88 -6.31
CA LEU A 237 5.56 15.96 -7.18
C LEU A 237 4.13 16.39 -6.81
N LEU A 238 3.25 15.45 -6.49
CA LEU A 238 1.89 15.77 -6.04
C LEU A 238 1.90 16.49 -4.69
N TRP A 239 2.71 16.00 -3.73
CA TRP A 239 2.88 16.67 -2.44
C TRP A 239 3.46 18.08 -2.58
N ALA A 240 4.46 18.28 -3.44
CA ALA A 240 5.00 19.59 -3.74
C ALA A 240 3.95 20.55 -4.33
N ALA A 241 2.91 20.00 -4.96
CA ALA A 241 1.79 20.75 -5.52
C ALA A 241 0.60 20.90 -4.56
N GLY A 242 0.69 20.34 -3.35
CA GLY A 242 -0.35 20.44 -2.32
C GLY A 242 -1.40 19.33 -2.33
N VAL A 243 -1.17 18.25 -3.09
CA VAL A 243 -2.04 17.07 -3.13
C VAL A 243 -1.34 15.92 -2.41
N HIS A 244 -2.06 15.21 -1.54
CA HIS A 244 -1.48 14.08 -0.78
C HIS A 244 -1.11 12.91 -1.72
N GLY A 245 0.13 12.90 -2.21
CA GLY A 245 0.57 12.01 -3.29
C GLY A 245 0.39 10.52 -3.00
N MET A 246 0.62 10.10 -1.75
CA MET A 246 0.43 8.70 -1.35
C MET A 246 -1.04 8.25 -1.43
N ASN A 247 -2.01 9.15 -1.34
CA ASN A 247 -3.44 8.82 -1.42
C ASN A 247 -3.90 8.63 -2.87
N ILE A 248 -3.21 9.28 -3.82
CA ILE A 248 -3.53 9.25 -5.25
C ILE A 248 -2.73 8.15 -5.96
N ILE A 249 -1.41 8.10 -5.75
CA ILE A 249 -0.57 7.07 -6.36
C ILE A 249 -0.76 5.73 -5.65
N GLY A 250 -0.87 5.75 -4.32
CA GLY A 250 -1.05 4.53 -3.53
C GLY A 250 -2.32 3.75 -3.91
N SER A 251 -3.42 4.42 -4.30
CA SER A 251 -4.62 3.70 -4.77
C SER A 251 -4.38 2.88 -6.04
N ILE A 252 -3.33 3.22 -6.80
CA ILE A 252 -2.97 2.55 -8.05
C ILE A 252 -1.93 1.46 -7.77
N VAL A 253 -0.88 1.78 -7.01
CA VAL A 253 0.30 0.90 -6.87
C VAL A 253 0.25 -0.02 -5.64
N ARG A 254 -0.56 0.28 -4.62
CA ARG A 254 -0.59 -0.51 -3.38
C ARG A 254 -1.01 -1.98 -3.58
N PRO A 255 -1.97 -2.31 -4.47
CA PRO A 255 -2.25 -3.72 -4.78
C PRO A 255 -1.00 -4.48 -5.28
N MET A 256 -0.14 -3.82 -6.09
CA MET A 256 1.13 -4.40 -6.52
C MET A 256 2.10 -4.57 -5.35
N TRP A 257 2.24 -3.55 -4.51
CA TRP A 257 3.12 -3.62 -3.35
C TRP A 257 2.72 -4.71 -2.35
N LEU A 258 1.42 -4.90 -2.16
CA LEU A 258 0.89 -5.96 -1.31
C LEU A 258 1.13 -7.35 -1.91
N MET A 259 0.97 -7.50 -3.22
CA MET A 259 1.34 -8.73 -3.93
C MET A 259 2.85 -9.04 -3.78
N MET A 260 3.70 -8.03 -3.93
CA MET A 260 5.15 -8.17 -3.76
C MET A 260 5.53 -8.58 -2.33
N LEU A 261 4.91 -7.97 -1.32
CA LEU A 261 5.13 -8.32 0.07
C LEU A 261 4.66 -9.75 0.36
N ASP A 262 3.46 -10.12 -0.08
CA ASP A 262 2.91 -11.46 0.12
C ASP A 262 3.80 -12.55 -0.50
N ALA A 263 4.32 -12.31 -1.71
CA ALA A 263 5.27 -13.22 -2.36
C ALA A 263 6.60 -13.33 -1.60
N ASN A 264 7.10 -12.24 -1.03
CA ASN A 264 8.28 -12.28 -0.15
C ASN A 264 8.02 -13.09 1.13
N MET A 265 6.84 -12.91 1.73
CA MET A 265 6.44 -13.64 2.94
C MET A 265 6.26 -15.14 2.67
N ALA A 266 5.67 -15.50 1.54
CA ALA A 266 5.56 -16.89 1.09
C ALA A 266 6.94 -17.51 0.84
N ALA A 267 7.82 -16.81 0.10
CA ALA A 267 9.19 -17.28 -0.15
C ALA A 267 9.97 -17.52 1.15
N MET A 268 9.83 -16.62 2.12
CA MET A 268 10.39 -16.79 3.47
C MET A 268 9.81 -18.02 4.18
N ALA A 269 8.48 -18.20 4.16
CA ALA A 269 7.82 -19.34 4.78
C ALA A 269 8.29 -20.68 4.17
N ASP A 270 8.66 -20.67 2.89
CA ASP A 270 9.24 -21.80 2.16
C ASP A 270 10.76 -21.94 2.37
N GLY A 271 11.37 -21.13 3.23
CA GLY A 271 12.78 -21.22 3.62
C GLY A 271 13.76 -20.43 2.74
N THR A 272 13.26 -19.56 1.85
CA THR A 272 14.13 -18.68 1.05
C THR A 272 14.91 -17.71 1.95
N PRO A 273 16.24 -17.59 1.79
CA PRO A 273 17.02 -16.61 2.56
C PRO A 273 16.49 -15.19 2.38
N LEU A 274 16.42 -14.42 3.48
CA LEU A 274 15.88 -13.05 3.46
C LEU A 274 16.67 -12.07 2.57
N THR A 275 17.93 -12.38 2.24
CA THR A 275 18.75 -11.61 1.30
C THR A 275 18.49 -11.95 -0.17
N GLN A 276 17.66 -12.95 -0.46
CA GLN A 276 17.38 -13.47 -1.80
C GLN A 276 15.87 -13.49 -2.13
N LEU A 277 15.09 -12.67 -1.44
CA LEU A 277 13.65 -12.57 -1.68
C LEU A 277 13.35 -12.05 -3.09
N PRO A 278 12.22 -12.47 -3.69
CA PRO A 278 11.91 -12.18 -5.09
C PRO A 278 11.75 -10.68 -5.38
N TYR A 279 11.23 -9.90 -4.42
CA TYR A 279 10.92 -8.49 -4.63
C TYR A 279 11.68 -7.56 -3.67
N VAL A 280 12.32 -6.54 -4.25
CA VAL A 280 13.10 -5.55 -3.49
C VAL A 280 12.25 -4.45 -2.87
N ALA A 281 11.25 -3.96 -3.62
CA ALA A 281 10.57 -2.70 -3.31
C ALA A 281 9.05 -2.82 -3.10
N PRO A 282 8.56 -3.68 -2.17
CA PRO A 282 7.18 -3.55 -1.66
C PRO A 282 7.01 -2.23 -0.89
N GLU A 283 5.80 -1.91 -0.41
CA GLU A 283 5.51 -0.61 0.21
C GLU A 283 6.46 -0.28 1.38
N GLN A 284 6.82 -1.30 2.16
CA GLN A 284 7.69 -1.22 3.33
C GLN A 284 9.09 -0.69 2.98
N PHE A 285 9.58 -0.95 1.77
CA PHE A 285 10.83 -0.39 1.28
C PHE A 285 10.80 1.14 1.30
N TYR A 286 9.75 1.73 0.72
CA TYR A 286 9.62 3.17 0.68
C TYR A 286 9.33 3.74 2.05
N GLN A 287 8.45 3.09 2.80
CA GLN A 287 8.05 3.49 4.14
C GLN A 287 9.27 3.65 5.06
N TRP A 288 10.16 2.65 5.05
CA TRP A 288 11.24 2.59 6.02
C TRP A 288 12.56 3.18 5.56
N PHE A 289 12.83 3.21 4.26
CA PHE A 289 14.12 3.70 3.75
C PHE A 289 14.02 4.98 2.92
N VAL A 290 12.82 5.42 2.52
CA VAL A 290 12.66 6.55 1.57
C VAL A 290 11.79 7.67 2.11
N THR A 291 10.76 7.35 2.89
CA THR A 291 9.73 8.31 3.37
C THR A 291 9.74 8.39 4.90
N MET A 292 10.95 8.49 5.47
CA MET A 292 11.13 8.57 6.92
C MET A 292 10.68 9.92 7.45
N GLY A 293 9.84 9.90 8.48
CA GLY A 293 9.17 11.09 8.97
C GLY A 293 8.03 11.56 8.13
N GLY A 294 7.51 10.73 7.21
CA GLY A 294 6.46 11.08 6.24
C GLY A 294 7.03 11.31 4.83
N ALA A 295 6.33 12.08 4.01
CA ALA A 295 6.82 12.42 2.66
C ALA A 295 8.08 13.29 2.67
N GLY A 296 9.00 13.06 1.72
CA GLY A 296 10.17 13.93 1.50
C GLY A 296 11.31 13.79 2.51
N VAL A 297 11.28 12.80 3.39
CA VAL A 297 12.26 12.61 4.49
C VAL A 297 12.19 13.75 5.52
N THR A 298 10.98 14.20 5.85
CA THR A 298 10.74 15.37 6.70
C THR A 298 11.28 15.23 8.12
N LEU A 299 11.55 14.01 8.61
CA LEU A 299 12.19 13.83 9.91
C LEU A 299 13.54 14.56 10.00
N VAL A 300 14.34 14.48 8.92
CA VAL A 300 15.65 15.15 8.88
C VAL A 300 15.49 16.66 8.80
N LEU A 301 14.49 17.13 8.06
CA LEU A 301 14.15 18.54 8.03
C LEU A 301 13.87 19.05 9.45
N VAL A 302 13.04 18.35 10.23
CA VAL A 302 12.77 18.74 11.63
C VAL A 302 14.05 18.84 12.46
N PHE A 303 14.98 17.88 12.34
CA PHE A 303 16.26 17.94 13.03
C PHE A 303 17.10 19.18 12.63
N LEU A 304 17.13 19.52 11.34
CA LEU A 304 17.83 20.71 10.85
C LEU A 304 17.17 22.02 11.30
N LEU A 305 15.85 22.02 11.55
CA LEU A 305 15.15 23.21 12.04
C LEU A 305 15.49 23.54 13.51
N PHE A 306 15.86 22.55 14.34
CA PHE A 306 16.31 22.81 15.71
C PHE A 306 17.59 23.65 15.78
N ILE A 307 18.47 23.52 14.79
CA ILE A 307 19.74 24.26 14.72
C ILE A 307 19.62 25.62 13.99
N CYS A 308 18.44 25.96 13.49
CA CYS A 308 18.18 27.24 12.83
C CYS A 308 18.23 28.41 13.82
N ARG A 309 18.56 29.60 13.30
CA ARG A 309 18.64 30.83 14.10
C ARG A 309 17.29 31.53 14.22
N ALA A 310 16.44 31.46 13.19
CA ALA A 310 15.09 32.02 13.21
C ALA A 310 14.25 31.35 14.30
N LYS A 311 13.54 32.16 15.10
CA LYS A 311 12.70 31.65 16.18
C LYS A 311 11.54 30.82 15.63
N TYR A 312 10.89 31.29 14.58
CA TYR A 312 9.80 30.59 13.90
C TYR A 312 10.17 29.15 13.52
N LEU A 313 11.36 28.95 12.95
CA LEU A 313 11.83 27.63 12.53
C LEU A 313 12.07 26.67 13.70
N ARG A 314 12.69 27.15 14.77
CA ARG A 314 12.90 26.33 15.98
C ARG A 314 11.57 25.97 16.65
N ASP A 315 10.61 26.88 16.65
CA ASP A 315 9.29 26.61 17.22
C ASP A 315 8.51 25.60 16.37
N MET A 316 8.60 25.69 15.04
CA MET A 316 8.11 24.65 14.14
C MET A 316 8.77 23.29 14.39
N ALA A 317 10.08 23.24 14.66
CA ALA A 317 10.76 22.00 14.99
C ALA A 317 10.18 21.33 16.24
N LYS A 318 9.95 22.09 17.32
CA LYS A 318 9.35 21.58 18.56
C LYS A 318 7.95 21.03 18.34
N LEU A 319 7.12 21.75 17.58
CA LEU A 319 5.73 21.37 17.31
C LEU A 319 5.61 20.09 16.47
N THR A 320 6.58 19.87 15.57
CA THR A 320 6.49 18.82 14.56
C THR A 320 7.38 17.61 14.85
N PHE A 321 8.28 17.70 15.85
CA PHE A 321 9.19 16.62 16.21
C PHE A 321 8.49 15.32 16.60
N VAL A 322 7.54 15.40 17.54
CA VAL A 322 6.84 14.19 17.99
C VAL A 322 6.04 13.57 16.84
N PRO A 323 5.15 14.29 16.11
CA PRO A 323 4.50 13.73 14.92
C PRO A 323 5.49 13.14 13.91
N GLY A 324 6.59 13.84 13.64
CA GLY A 324 7.62 13.42 12.69
C GLY A 324 8.33 12.12 13.09
N LEU A 325 8.55 11.86 14.38
CA LEU A 325 9.09 10.58 14.85
C LEU A 325 8.16 9.40 14.53
N PHE A 326 6.85 9.65 14.47
CA PHE A 326 5.82 8.67 14.12
C PHE A 326 5.37 8.79 12.66
N ASN A 327 6.22 9.35 11.80
CA ASN A 327 6.01 9.53 10.36
C ASN A 327 4.79 10.38 9.96
N ILE A 328 4.26 11.20 10.88
CA ILE A 328 3.17 12.14 10.63
C ILE A 328 3.78 13.51 10.37
N ASN A 329 3.55 14.09 9.20
CA ASN A 329 4.28 15.28 8.75
C ASN A 329 3.41 16.41 8.23
N GLU A 330 2.09 16.23 8.21
CA GLU A 330 1.11 17.25 7.88
C GLU A 330 1.33 18.53 8.70
N PRO A 331 1.57 18.48 10.03
CA PRO A 331 1.86 19.68 10.80
C PRO A 331 3.07 20.48 10.28
N LEU A 332 4.09 19.82 9.73
CA LEU A 332 5.26 20.47 9.15
C LEU A 332 5.00 20.98 7.73
N ILE A 333 4.44 20.11 6.88
CA ILE A 333 4.15 20.43 5.48
C ILE A 333 3.22 21.64 5.39
N PHE A 334 2.13 21.65 6.16
CA PHE A 334 1.17 22.74 6.17
C PHE A 334 1.69 23.92 7.00
N GLY A 335 2.27 23.67 8.18
CA GLY A 335 2.75 24.73 9.07
C GLY A 335 3.82 25.61 8.42
N MET A 336 4.81 25.02 7.76
CA MET A 336 5.85 25.77 7.03
C MET A 336 5.48 26.07 5.57
N SER A 337 4.28 25.71 5.12
CA SER A 337 3.88 25.80 3.72
C SER A 337 4.96 25.22 2.80
N LEU A 338 5.45 24.01 3.11
CA LEU A 338 6.46 23.34 2.28
C LEU A 338 5.93 23.07 0.87
N MET A 339 4.62 22.88 0.76
CA MET A 339 3.89 22.80 -0.50
C MET A 339 4.02 24.12 -1.26
N MET A 340 4.28 24.04 -2.56
CA MET A 340 4.48 25.18 -3.45
C MET A 340 5.66 26.09 -3.06
N ASN A 341 6.41 25.79 -1.99
CA ASN A 341 7.64 26.49 -1.65
C ASN A 341 8.75 26.01 -2.60
N PRO A 342 9.24 26.88 -3.52
CA PRO A 342 10.21 26.49 -4.53
C PRO A 342 11.57 26.09 -3.94
N VAL A 343 11.90 26.59 -2.74
CA VAL A 343 13.14 26.27 -2.03
C VAL A 343 13.11 24.83 -1.54
N PHE A 344 12.06 24.45 -0.82
CA PHE A 344 11.95 23.11 -0.24
C PHE A 344 11.44 22.05 -1.20
N THR A 345 10.73 22.43 -2.28
CA THR A 345 10.28 21.47 -3.31
C THR A 345 11.45 20.67 -3.90
N ILE A 346 12.61 21.30 -4.11
CA ILE A 346 13.79 20.63 -4.67
C ILE A 346 14.27 19.48 -3.77
N PRO A 347 14.70 19.71 -2.51
CA PRO A 347 15.15 18.62 -1.65
C PRO A 347 14.02 17.64 -1.30
N PHE A 348 12.77 18.10 -1.21
CA PHE A 348 11.61 17.26 -0.93
C PHE A 348 11.34 16.22 -2.02
N VAL A 349 11.61 16.53 -3.29
CA VAL A 349 11.50 15.58 -4.41
C VAL A 349 12.80 14.80 -4.60
N LEU A 350 13.96 15.46 -4.46
CA LEU A 350 15.26 14.85 -4.73
C LEU A 350 15.64 13.78 -3.69
N ASN A 351 15.36 14.02 -2.41
CA ASN A 351 15.69 13.07 -1.34
C ASN A 351 15.09 11.68 -1.58
N PRO A 352 13.77 11.53 -1.78
CA PRO A 352 13.16 10.24 -2.07
C PRO A 352 13.78 9.52 -3.26
N ILE A 353 14.16 10.25 -4.32
CA ILE A 353 14.78 9.66 -5.52
C ILE A 353 16.17 9.10 -5.17
N ILE A 354 17.01 9.89 -4.51
CA ILE A 354 18.37 9.47 -4.12
C ILE A 354 18.31 8.30 -3.13
N LEU A 355 17.46 8.40 -2.11
CA LEU A 355 17.31 7.34 -1.12
C LEU A 355 16.74 6.06 -1.71
N THR A 356 15.85 6.15 -2.70
CA THR A 356 15.40 4.98 -3.46
C THR A 356 16.57 4.29 -4.14
N ILE A 357 17.45 5.05 -4.83
CA ILE A 357 18.62 4.47 -5.52
C ILE A 357 19.55 3.76 -4.52
N VAL A 358 19.90 4.44 -3.44
CA VAL A 358 20.81 3.91 -2.41
C VAL A 358 20.23 2.65 -1.78
N SER A 359 18.98 2.72 -1.32
CA SER A 359 18.35 1.64 -0.58
C SER A 359 18.04 0.45 -1.47
N TYR A 360 17.58 0.69 -2.71
CA TYR A 360 17.31 -0.37 -3.67
C TYR A 360 18.59 -1.14 -3.97
N SER A 361 19.71 -0.43 -4.16
CA SER A 361 21.02 -1.04 -4.39
C SER A 361 21.46 -1.86 -3.17
N ALA A 362 21.29 -1.33 -1.96
CA ALA A 362 21.67 -2.03 -0.73
C ALA A 362 20.89 -3.34 -0.53
N VAL A 363 19.57 -3.33 -0.74
CA VAL A 363 18.73 -4.53 -0.63
C VAL A 363 19.02 -5.50 -1.78
N ARG A 364 19.15 -5.02 -3.01
CA ARG A 364 19.42 -5.87 -4.19
C ARG A 364 20.78 -6.58 -4.11
N LEU A 365 21.77 -5.96 -3.47
CA LEU A 365 23.10 -6.55 -3.24
C LEU A 365 23.16 -7.43 -1.99
N GLY A 366 22.05 -7.59 -1.24
CA GLY A 366 22.00 -8.38 -0.02
C GLY A 366 22.73 -7.77 1.18
N LEU A 367 23.06 -6.46 1.13
CA LEU A 367 23.66 -5.73 2.26
C LEU A 367 22.66 -5.56 3.41
N VAL A 368 21.37 -5.54 3.08
CA VAL A 368 20.23 -5.55 4.00
C VAL A 368 19.23 -6.59 3.48
N ASN A 369 18.55 -7.28 4.39
CA ASN A 369 17.47 -8.20 4.05
C ASN A 369 16.32 -7.50 3.28
N GLY A 370 15.58 -8.27 2.50
CA GLY A 370 14.30 -7.85 1.95
C GLY A 370 13.18 -7.85 2.99
N PHE A 371 11.99 -7.41 2.58
CA PHE A 371 10.88 -7.14 3.49
C PHE A 371 9.90 -8.31 3.58
N VAL A 372 9.54 -8.67 4.80
CA VAL A 372 8.67 -9.82 5.13
C VAL A 372 7.60 -9.52 6.18
N ALA A 373 7.47 -8.25 6.61
CA ALA A 373 6.42 -7.86 7.54
C ALA A 373 5.92 -6.45 7.24
N ASN A 374 4.60 -6.31 7.14
CA ASN A 374 3.91 -5.04 7.27
C ASN A 374 3.75 -4.70 8.76
N VAL A 375 4.51 -3.72 9.24
CA VAL A 375 4.41 -3.19 10.61
C VAL A 375 3.82 -1.77 10.59
N PRO A 376 3.14 -1.32 11.66
CA PRO A 376 2.45 -0.03 11.66
C PRO A 376 3.36 1.09 11.19
N TRP A 377 2.91 1.85 10.18
CA TRP A 377 3.69 2.92 9.56
C TRP A 377 4.02 4.06 10.51
N THR A 378 3.34 4.14 11.65
CA THR A 378 3.62 5.11 12.69
C THR A 378 4.80 4.73 13.57
N LEU A 379 5.42 3.55 13.44
CA LEU A 379 6.62 3.23 14.22
C LEU A 379 7.81 4.14 13.85
N PRO A 380 8.70 4.49 14.79
CA PRO A 380 9.95 5.15 14.45
C PRO A 380 10.74 4.36 13.41
N ALA A 381 11.26 5.06 12.39
CA ALA A 381 11.84 4.42 11.20
C ALA A 381 12.89 3.32 11.49
N PRO A 382 13.85 3.48 12.43
CA PRO A 382 14.78 2.39 12.77
C PRO A 382 14.10 1.11 13.25
N ILE A 383 13.05 1.24 14.07
CA ILE A 383 12.31 0.11 14.65
C ILE A 383 11.47 -0.56 13.56
N GLY A 384 10.74 0.25 12.78
CA GLY A 384 9.93 -0.24 11.67
C GLY A 384 10.77 -0.97 10.62
N ALA A 385 11.91 -0.39 10.24
CA ALA A 385 12.85 -0.99 9.29
C ALA A 385 13.38 -2.34 9.79
N TYR A 386 13.86 -2.39 11.03
CA TYR A 386 14.36 -3.61 11.68
C TYR A 386 13.32 -4.74 11.63
N MET A 387 12.09 -4.47 12.07
CA MET A 387 11.04 -5.49 12.12
C MET A 387 10.60 -5.91 10.71
N ALA A 388 10.46 -4.96 9.79
CA ALA A 388 9.97 -5.23 8.44
C ALA A 388 10.94 -6.09 7.61
N THR A 389 12.25 -6.01 7.88
CA THR A 389 13.30 -6.79 7.19
C THR A 389 13.63 -8.12 7.88
N GLY A 390 12.73 -8.62 8.73
CA GLY A 390 12.92 -9.87 9.46
C GLY A 390 13.96 -9.76 10.57
N ASN A 391 13.89 -8.68 11.36
CA ASN A 391 14.76 -8.41 12.50
C ASN A 391 16.25 -8.19 12.12
N ASP A 392 16.49 -7.53 10.99
CA ASP A 392 17.84 -7.24 10.48
C ASP A 392 18.38 -5.91 11.04
N TRP A 393 19.38 -5.98 11.92
CA TRP A 393 20.04 -4.79 12.48
C TRP A 393 20.74 -3.92 11.42
N ARG A 394 21.12 -4.49 10.27
CA ARG A 394 21.73 -3.72 9.16
C ARG A 394 20.75 -2.71 8.57
N ALA A 395 19.44 -2.98 8.69
CA ALA A 395 18.41 -2.03 8.28
C ALA A 395 18.44 -0.73 9.12
N ILE A 396 18.77 -0.82 10.41
CA ILE A 396 18.93 0.36 11.29
C ILE A 396 20.06 1.25 10.77
N ILE A 397 21.17 0.64 10.35
CA ILE A 397 22.31 1.38 9.79
C ILE A 397 21.90 2.07 8.48
N LEU A 398 21.22 1.36 7.59
CA LEU A 398 20.76 1.96 6.34
C LEU A 398 19.80 3.13 6.57
N VAL A 399 18.89 3.04 7.56
CA VAL A 399 18.06 4.18 8.00
C VAL A 399 18.93 5.37 8.38
N LEU A 400 19.94 5.18 9.24
CA LEU A 400 20.82 6.27 9.68
C LEU A 400 21.63 6.88 8.52
N VAL A 401 22.13 6.05 7.62
CA VAL A 401 22.83 6.49 6.39
C VAL A 401 21.89 7.33 5.52
N ASN A 402 20.66 6.88 5.32
CA ASN A 402 19.66 7.59 4.52
C ASN A 402 19.26 8.92 5.16
N LEU A 403 19.07 8.97 6.48
CA LEU A 403 18.82 10.22 7.20
C LEU A 403 20.00 11.20 7.06
N PHE A 404 21.24 10.69 7.10
CA PHE A 404 22.42 11.51 6.89
C PHE A 404 22.50 12.08 5.46
N ILE A 405 22.28 11.25 4.44
CA ILE A 405 22.24 11.68 3.03
C ILE A 405 21.17 12.74 2.82
N ALA A 406 19.96 12.50 3.32
CA ALA A 406 18.87 13.47 3.23
C ALA A 406 19.18 14.79 3.94
N GLY A 407 19.94 14.72 5.04
CA GLY A 407 20.43 15.89 5.77
C GLY A 407 21.38 16.72 4.96
N LEU A 408 22.36 16.10 4.28
CA LEU A 408 23.28 16.78 3.38
C LEU A 408 22.54 17.50 2.24
N ILE A 409 21.49 16.87 1.70
CA ILE A 409 20.69 17.44 0.62
C ILE A 409 19.81 18.60 1.14
N TYR A 410 19.16 18.46 2.30
CA TYR A 410 18.33 19.54 2.87
C TYR A 410 19.14 20.73 3.38
N TYR A 411 20.32 20.49 3.94
CA TYR A 411 21.14 21.49 4.62
C TYR A 411 21.31 22.84 3.88
N PRO A 412 21.71 22.88 2.60
CA PRO A 412 21.86 24.16 1.88
C PRO A 412 20.54 24.93 1.77
N PHE A 413 19.41 24.23 1.59
CA PHE A 413 18.09 24.86 1.46
C PHE A 413 17.59 25.37 2.81
N VAL A 414 17.79 24.60 3.88
CA VAL A 414 17.46 25.03 5.24
C VAL A 414 18.25 26.27 5.62
N LYS A 415 19.56 26.29 5.36
CA LYS A 415 20.41 27.47 5.64
C LYS A 415 19.96 28.72 4.87
N MET A 416 19.55 28.55 3.61
CA MET A 416 19.02 29.65 2.80
C MET A 416 17.70 30.17 3.38
N TYR A 417 16.79 29.27 3.77
CA TYR A 417 15.50 29.63 4.34
C TYR A 417 15.62 30.26 5.73
N ASP A 418 16.51 29.76 6.59
CA ASP A 418 16.80 30.33 7.90
C ASP A 418 17.27 31.78 7.80
N LYS A 419 18.13 32.09 6.82
CA LYS A 419 18.55 33.47 6.55
C LYS A 419 17.37 34.37 6.15
N GLN A 420 16.48 33.88 5.29
CA GLN A 420 15.29 34.64 4.86
C GLN A 420 14.36 34.94 6.05
N MET A 421 14.04 33.93 6.86
CA MET A 421 13.19 34.09 8.04
C MET A 421 13.80 35.01 9.09
N LEU A 422 15.13 34.95 9.30
CA LEU A 422 15.81 35.89 10.18
C LEU A 422 15.74 37.35 9.72
N GLU A 423 15.80 37.58 8.40
CA GLU A 423 15.66 38.93 7.84
C GLU A 423 14.23 39.46 8.03
N GLU A 424 13.22 38.60 7.87
CA GLU A 424 11.81 38.93 8.13
C GLU A 424 11.54 39.19 9.62
N GLU A 425 12.05 38.36 10.52
CA GLU A 425 11.93 38.56 11.98
C GLU A 425 12.55 39.90 12.42
N LYS A 426 13.70 40.27 11.84
CA LYS A 426 14.35 41.56 12.14
C LYS A 426 13.56 42.75 11.61
N LYS A 427 12.99 42.65 10.41
CA LYS A 427 12.14 43.70 9.84
C LYS A 427 10.89 43.92 10.69
N ALA A 428 10.21 42.84 11.08
CA ALA A 428 9.03 42.91 11.94
C ALA A 428 9.34 43.51 13.32
N ALA A 429 10.49 43.17 13.91
CA ALA A 429 10.95 43.78 15.16
C ALA A 429 11.20 45.30 15.01
N ALA A 430 11.87 45.73 13.95
CA ALA A 430 12.14 47.14 13.68
C ALA A 430 10.86 47.97 13.41
N GLU A 431 9.86 47.38 12.75
CA GLU A 431 8.55 48.00 12.55
C GLU A 431 7.75 48.14 13.85
N THR A 432 7.91 47.20 14.79
CA THR A 432 7.24 47.23 16.09
C THR A 432 7.90 48.22 17.07
N GLU A 433 9.23 48.42 16.98
CA GLU A 433 9.96 49.39 17.80
C GLU A 433 9.85 50.85 17.27
N GLY A 434 9.44 51.02 16.00
CA GLY A 434 9.25 52.32 15.37
C GLY A 434 7.82 52.89 15.44
N ALA A 435 6.87 52.14 15.99
CA ALA A 435 5.47 52.53 16.25
C ALA A 435 5.25 52.70 17.76
#